data_AF-A0A1F0DR34-F1
#
_entry.id   AF-A0A1F0DR34-F1
#
_cell.length_a   1.000
_cell.length_b   1.000
_cell.length_c   1.000
_cell.angle_alpha   90.00
_cell.angle_beta   90.00
_cell.angle_gamma   90.00
#
_symmetry.space_group_name_H-M   'P 1'
#
loop_
_entity.id
_entity.type
_entity.pdbx_description
1 polymer ?
#
loop_
_entity_poly.entity_id
_entity_poly.type
_entity_poly.pdbx_seq_one_letter_code
_entity_poly.pdbx_strand_id
1 'polypeptide(L)'
;MKVLERTIQLYRKVDNNESMEEMHKRVMKGLSKIEAPLGLKDSEIPKTPDFGAELICFYYTKNIKTKGVSIEGDYQWRGLSYISWDNLRYEFKISYKLIDYQKIIYEDILKIIEIYDPYIMYIYISPRYEIAYEEGRTPETITYYDSKNPNFLKLKETGVQIGMLYDALFTLSSVMYFNEECYEKLIKVPKKELLKRLEGKAKKVLLLERGIYIIFNDKADISYEEFVEMNETFKPLLGLI
;
A
#
# COMPACT_ATOMS: atom_id res chain seq x y z
N MET A 1 18.47 -7.92 16.70
CA MET A 1 17.16 -7.26 16.71
C MET A 1 16.62 -7.30 15.28
N LYS A 2 15.48 -7.95 15.01
CA LYS A 2 14.89 -8.00 13.66
C LYS A 2 14.65 -6.55 13.21
N VAL A 3 15.17 -6.15 12.07
CA VAL A 3 14.99 -4.78 11.55
C VAL A 3 13.54 -4.69 11.05
N LEU A 4 12.69 -4.01 11.81
CA LEU A 4 11.31 -3.76 11.40
C LEU A 4 11.31 -2.63 10.37
N GLU A 5 11.21 -3.02 9.11
CA GLU A 5 11.04 -2.09 7.99
C GLU A 5 9.55 -1.95 7.68
N ARG A 6 9.17 -0.74 7.29
CA ARG A 6 7.85 -0.42 6.78
C ARG A 6 8.01 0.03 5.35
N THR A 7 7.17 -0.52 4.50
CA THR A 7 7.06 -0.11 3.12
C THR A 7 5.65 0.42 2.90
N ILE A 8 5.52 1.70 2.57
CA ILE A 8 4.25 2.24 2.08
C ILE A 8 4.26 2.06 0.57
N GLN A 9 3.24 1.40 0.04
CA GLN A 9 3.15 1.10 -1.38
C GLN A 9 1.88 1.69 -1.97
N LEU A 10 2.03 2.50 -3.01
CA LEU A 10 0.94 3.16 -3.72
C LEU A 10 0.98 2.70 -5.17
N TYR A 11 -0.10 2.08 -5.64
CA TYR A 11 -0.25 1.71 -7.04
C TYR A 11 -1.29 2.60 -7.70
N ARG A 12 -0.98 3.06 -8.91
CA ARG A 12 -1.89 3.79 -9.76
C ARG A 12 -1.99 3.09 -11.11
N LYS A 13 -3.22 2.89 -11.58
CA LYS A 13 -3.47 2.33 -12.91
C LYS A 13 -2.91 3.29 -13.95
N VAL A 14 -2.17 2.77 -14.92
CA VAL A 14 -1.64 3.60 -16.00
C VAL A 14 -2.78 4.24 -16.78
N ASP A 15 -2.70 5.55 -16.95
CA ASP A 15 -3.56 6.32 -17.84
C ASP A 15 -2.80 6.57 -19.15
N ASN A 16 -3.28 5.99 -20.24
CA ASN A 16 -2.68 6.18 -21.56
C ASN A 16 -2.86 7.61 -22.11
N ASN A 17 -3.69 8.44 -21.46
CA ASN A 17 -3.87 9.85 -21.81
C ASN A 17 -2.97 10.79 -21.00
N GLU A 18 -2.28 10.30 -19.96
CA GLU A 18 -1.29 11.07 -19.20
C GLU A 18 0.11 10.54 -19.51
N SER A 19 0.94 11.38 -20.11
CA SER A 19 2.33 11.02 -20.35
C SER A 19 3.06 10.80 -19.03
N MET A 20 4.10 9.95 -19.06
CA MET A 20 4.94 9.72 -17.89
C MET A 20 5.62 11.01 -17.40
N GLU A 21 6.00 11.92 -18.31
CA GLU A 21 6.58 13.23 -17.94
C GLU A 21 5.57 14.11 -17.19
N GLU A 22 4.31 14.18 -17.66
CA GLU A 22 3.25 14.93 -16.98
C GLU A 22 2.98 14.38 -15.59
N MET A 23 2.86 13.05 -15.47
CA MET A 23 2.67 12.38 -14.18
C MET A 23 3.84 12.65 -13.24
N HIS A 24 5.08 12.45 -13.70
CA HIS A 24 6.27 12.65 -12.90
C HIS A 24 6.36 14.10 -12.42
N LYS A 25 6.18 15.07 -13.32
CA LYS A 25 6.20 16.50 -12.99
C LYS A 25 5.12 16.87 -11.98
N ARG A 26 3.90 16.35 -12.13
CA ARG A 26 2.79 16.58 -11.18
C ARG A 26 3.12 16.01 -9.80
N VAL A 27 3.54 14.75 -9.73
CA VAL A 27 3.87 14.08 -8.46
C VAL A 27 5.03 14.79 -7.77
N MET A 28 6.14 15.01 -8.48
CA MET A 28 7.31 15.69 -7.91
C MET A 28 7.03 17.12 -7.45
N LYS A 29 6.21 17.88 -8.20
CA LYS A 29 5.75 19.22 -7.78
C LYS A 29 4.86 19.18 -6.55
N GLY A 30 4.07 18.11 -6.37
CA GLY A 30 3.30 17.89 -5.15
C GLY A 30 4.23 17.59 -3.98
N LEU A 31 5.11 16.60 -4.14
CA LEU A 31 6.05 16.17 -3.09
C LEU A 31 6.99 17.30 -2.65
N SER A 32 7.42 18.18 -3.55
CA SER A 32 8.31 19.32 -3.20
C SER A 32 7.69 20.32 -2.24
N LYS A 33 6.37 20.28 -2.04
CA LYS A 33 5.65 21.15 -1.09
C LYS A 33 5.41 20.48 0.26
N ILE A 34 5.66 19.18 0.37
CA ILE A 34 5.43 18.40 1.59
C ILE A 34 6.73 18.32 2.39
N GLU A 35 6.63 18.56 3.69
CA GLU A 35 7.76 18.39 4.61
C GLU A 35 8.21 16.92 4.71
N ALA A 36 9.39 16.71 5.28
CA ALA A 36 9.81 15.38 5.71
C ALA A 36 8.77 14.73 6.67
N PRO A 37 8.63 13.39 6.69
CA PRO A 37 9.52 12.40 6.07
C PRO A 37 9.12 11.94 4.67
N LEU A 38 7.87 12.12 4.25
CA LEU A 38 7.36 11.63 2.96
C LEU A 38 7.47 12.65 1.83
N GLY A 39 7.63 13.93 2.14
CA GLY A 39 7.78 14.96 1.14
C GLY A 39 9.23 15.20 0.71
N LEU A 40 9.41 16.08 -0.27
CA LEU A 40 10.69 16.49 -0.85
C LEU A 40 10.95 17.99 -0.68
N LYS A 41 10.25 18.66 0.25
CA LYS A 41 10.57 20.06 0.54
C LYS A 41 12.05 20.19 0.93
N ASP A 42 12.69 21.22 0.38
CA ASP A 42 14.11 21.53 0.54
C ASP A 42 15.06 20.46 -0.02
N SER A 43 14.56 19.48 -0.77
CA SER A 43 15.34 18.35 -1.30
C SER A 43 15.49 18.45 -2.82
N GLU A 44 16.47 17.75 -3.38
CA GLU A 44 16.62 17.62 -4.83
C GLU A 44 15.44 16.83 -5.41
N ILE A 45 14.87 17.37 -6.47
CA ILE A 45 13.79 16.71 -7.21
C ILE A 45 14.42 15.85 -8.28
N PRO A 46 14.14 14.53 -8.31
CA PRO A 46 14.66 13.67 -9.36
C PRO A 46 14.13 14.16 -10.72
N LYS A 47 14.95 13.99 -11.76
CA LYS A 47 14.49 14.21 -13.13
C LYS A 47 13.55 13.07 -13.53
N THR A 48 12.69 13.36 -14.51
CA THR A 48 11.90 12.35 -15.20
C THR A 48 12.83 11.21 -15.68
N PRO A 49 12.58 9.95 -15.28
CA PRO A 49 13.40 8.81 -15.70
C PRO A 49 13.15 8.48 -17.18
N ASP A 50 14.08 7.74 -17.80
CA ASP A 50 13.98 7.27 -19.18
C ASP A 50 13.80 5.74 -19.19
N PHE A 51 12.97 5.24 -20.11
CA PHE A 51 12.75 3.82 -20.33
C PHE A 51 13.95 3.12 -20.99
N GLY A 52 14.75 3.85 -21.77
CA GLY A 52 15.78 3.24 -22.60
C GLY A 52 15.19 2.17 -23.52
N ALA A 53 15.58 0.90 -23.30
CA ALA A 53 15.06 -0.25 -24.03
C ALA A 53 14.05 -1.10 -23.22
N GLU A 54 13.70 -0.67 -22.01
CA GLU A 54 12.86 -1.41 -21.07
C GLU A 54 11.39 -0.94 -21.10
N LEU A 55 10.49 -1.76 -20.58
CA LEU A 55 9.06 -1.40 -20.41
C LEU A 55 8.76 -0.74 -19.06
N ILE A 56 9.76 -0.64 -18.18
CA ILE A 56 9.66 -0.06 -16.84
C ILE A 56 10.87 0.83 -16.62
N CYS A 57 10.65 2.04 -16.12
CA CYS A 57 11.72 2.93 -15.68
C CYS A 57 11.56 3.26 -14.20
N PHE A 58 12.67 3.59 -13.55
CA PHE A 58 12.73 3.79 -12.11
C PHE A 58 13.36 5.14 -11.79
N TYR A 59 12.89 5.76 -10.71
CA TYR A 59 13.58 6.88 -10.08
C TYR A 59 13.72 6.64 -8.58
N TYR A 60 14.76 7.25 -8.02
CA TYR A 60 15.09 7.15 -6.62
C TYR A 60 15.40 8.53 -6.07
N THR A 61 14.87 8.85 -4.91
CA THR A 61 15.21 10.07 -4.19
C THR A 61 15.06 9.88 -2.67
N LYS A 62 15.55 10.88 -1.93
CA LYS A 62 15.49 10.95 -0.48
C LYS A 62 15.26 12.39 -0.05
N ASN A 63 14.48 12.58 0.99
CA ASN A 63 14.43 13.87 1.65
C ASN A 63 15.78 14.17 2.34
N ILE A 64 16.29 15.40 2.19
CA ILE A 64 17.58 15.82 2.77
C ILE A 64 17.60 15.74 4.30
N LYS A 65 16.46 15.98 4.96
CA LYS A 65 16.28 15.96 6.42
C LYS A 65 16.04 14.55 6.96
N THR A 66 15.52 13.62 6.14
CA THR A 66 15.18 12.24 6.56
C THR A 66 15.76 11.20 5.61
N LYS A 67 17.08 11.19 5.42
CA LYS A 67 17.81 10.26 4.53
C LYS A 67 17.60 8.76 4.83
N GLY A 68 17.06 8.42 6.00
CA GLY A 68 16.66 7.06 6.37
C GLY A 68 15.33 6.59 5.75
N VAL A 69 14.66 7.45 4.98
CA VAL A 69 13.49 7.11 4.15
C VAL A 69 13.92 7.12 2.70
N SER A 70 13.79 5.99 2.00
CA SER A 70 13.87 5.98 0.54
C SER A 70 12.51 6.28 -0.07
N ILE A 71 12.52 7.01 -1.18
CA ILE A 71 11.37 7.29 -2.02
C ILE A 71 11.72 6.74 -3.39
N GLU A 72 11.02 5.70 -3.80
CA GLU A 72 11.21 4.99 -5.06
C GLU A 72 9.92 5.10 -5.85
N GLY A 73 10.03 5.28 -7.16
CA GLY A 73 8.88 5.08 -8.01
C GLY A 73 9.27 4.45 -9.33
N ASP A 74 8.31 3.74 -9.90
CA ASP A 74 8.43 3.16 -11.21
C ASP A 74 7.25 3.53 -12.08
N TYR A 75 7.54 3.72 -13.35
CA TYR A 75 6.54 3.97 -14.37
C TYR A 75 6.58 2.86 -15.40
N GLN A 76 5.41 2.42 -15.79
CA GLN A 76 5.22 1.43 -16.85
C GLN A 76 5.06 2.14 -18.19
N TRP A 77 5.49 1.47 -19.25
CA TRP A 77 5.32 1.97 -20.60
C TRP A 77 3.83 2.25 -20.90
N ARG A 78 3.55 3.38 -21.56
CA ARG A 78 2.18 3.78 -21.94
C ARG A 78 1.76 3.06 -23.23
N GLY A 79 0.53 2.58 -23.29
CA GLY A 79 -0.01 1.88 -24.49
C GLY A 79 0.21 0.37 -24.51
N LEU A 80 0.58 -0.23 -23.39
CA LEU A 80 0.54 -1.69 -23.24
C LEU A 80 -0.90 -2.20 -23.37
N SER A 81 -1.08 -3.37 -23.97
CA SER A 81 -2.41 -3.97 -24.22
C SER A 81 -3.08 -4.53 -22.97
N TYR A 82 -2.33 -4.67 -21.88
CA TYR A 82 -2.79 -5.17 -20.59
C TYR A 82 -2.81 -4.06 -19.54
N ILE A 83 -3.51 -4.31 -18.42
CA ILE A 83 -3.54 -3.38 -17.29
C ILE A 83 -2.15 -3.32 -16.65
N SER A 84 -1.55 -2.13 -16.66
CA SER A 84 -0.26 -1.84 -16.03
C SER A 84 -0.42 -0.83 -14.89
N TRP A 85 0.57 -0.82 -13.99
CA TRP A 85 0.52 -0.07 -12.73
C TRP A 85 1.79 0.72 -12.51
N ASP A 86 1.68 2.03 -12.38
CA ASP A 86 2.76 2.85 -11.86
C ASP A 86 2.82 2.72 -10.34
N ASN A 87 4.02 2.72 -9.78
CA ASN A 87 4.23 2.61 -8.35
C ASN A 87 4.95 3.81 -7.74
N LEU A 88 4.55 4.15 -6.53
CA LEU A 88 5.31 4.99 -5.60
C LEU A 88 5.46 4.22 -4.29
N ARG A 89 6.70 4.13 -3.81
CA ARG A 89 7.09 3.37 -2.64
C ARG A 89 7.91 4.23 -1.69
N TYR A 90 7.60 4.11 -0.41
CA TYR A 90 8.43 4.63 0.67
C TYR A 90 8.94 3.47 1.51
N GLU A 91 10.24 3.42 1.80
CA GLU A 91 10.80 2.42 2.69
C GLU A 91 11.61 3.08 3.81
N PHE A 92 11.33 2.67 5.05
CA PHE A 92 12.00 3.20 6.23
C PHE A 92 11.99 2.20 7.38
N LYS A 93 12.95 2.37 8.29
CA LYS A 93 13.02 1.62 9.55
C LYS A 93 12.20 2.35 10.59
N ILE A 94 11.32 1.64 11.30
CA ILE A 94 10.53 2.26 12.39
C ILE A 94 11.42 2.79 13.53
N SER A 95 12.61 2.22 13.69
CA SER A 95 13.59 2.64 14.70
C SER A 95 14.38 3.89 14.31
N TYR A 96 14.18 4.42 13.10
CA TYR A 96 14.83 5.65 12.67
C TYR A 96 14.21 6.83 13.42
N LYS A 97 15.00 7.50 14.28
CA LYS A 97 14.53 8.51 15.25
C LYS A 97 13.73 9.68 14.66
N LEU A 98 13.87 9.95 13.36
CA LEU A 98 13.14 11.03 12.67
C LEU A 98 11.80 10.57 12.08
N ILE A 99 11.41 9.31 12.32
CA ILE A 99 10.14 8.74 11.90
C ILE A 99 9.16 8.77 13.07
N ASP A 100 8.11 9.54 12.89
CA ASP A 100 6.89 9.42 13.66
C ASP A 100 5.89 8.62 12.84
N TYR A 101 5.77 7.32 13.15
CA TYR A 101 4.87 6.42 12.42
C TYR A 101 3.39 6.83 12.58
N GLN A 102 2.99 7.32 13.75
CA GLN A 102 1.61 7.76 13.99
C GLN A 102 1.29 8.95 13.10
N LYS A 103 2.16 9.97 13.09
CA LYS A 103 1.99 11.13 12.22
C LYS A 103 1.94 10.73 10.74
N ILE A 104 2.78 9.77 10.33
CA ILE A 104 2.78 9.25 8.95
C ILE A 104 1.40 8.71 8.57
N ILE A 105 0.84 7.80 9.36
CA ILE A 105 -0.41 7.11 9.00
C ILE A 105 -1.66 7.93 9.31
N TYR A 106 -1.63 8.84 10.28
CA TYR A 106 -2.81 9.63 10.60
C TYR A 106 -2.94 10.91 9.76
N GLU A 107 -1.82 11.43 9.23
CA GLU A 107 -1.76 12.74 8.60
C GLU A 107 -0.97 12.76 7.27
N ASP A 108 0.32 12.43 7.28
CA ASP A 108 1.18 12.74 6.12
C ASP A 108 0.81 11.93 4.88
N ILE A 109 0.45 10.66 5.05
CA ILE A 109 0.10 9.77 3.93
C ILE A 109 -1.13 10.27 3.15
N LEU A 110 -2.06 10.97 3.80
CA LEU A 110 -3.26 11.50 3.16
C LEU A 110 -2.91 12.54 2.09
N LYS A 111 -1.88 13.36 2.33
CA LYS A 111 -1.36 14.34 1.36
C LYS A 111 -0.72 13.64 0.16
N ILE A 112 -0.05 12.50 0.40
CA ILE A 112 0.55 11.70 -0.67
C ILE A 112 -0.52 11.02 -1.51
N ILE A 113 -1.59 10.49 -0.88
CA ILE A 113 -2.75 9.94 -1.60
C ILE A 113 -3.36 11.01 -2.53
N GLU A 114 -3.55 12.23 -2.04
CA GLU A 114 -4.09 13.34 -2.84
C GLU A 114 -3.20 13.70 -4.03
N ILE A 115 -1.87 13.73 -3.83
CA ILE A 115 -0.91 14.04 -4.89
C ILE A 115 -0.81 12.92 -5.91
N TYR A 116 -0.68 11.68 -5.45
CA TYR A 116 -0.37 10.53 -6.30
C TYR A 116 -1.61 9.95 -6.97
N ASP A 117 -2.77 10.07 -6.35
CA ASP A 117 -4.06 9.53 -6.82
C ASP A 117 -4.01 8.01 -7.06
N PRO A 118 -3.65 7.20 -6.03
CA PRO A 118 -3.53 5.76 -6.19
C PRO A 118 -4.88 5.11 -6.45
N TYR A 119 -4.84 3.95 -7.10
CA TYR A 119 -5.93 2.97 -7.10
C TYR A 119 -6.02 2.25 -5.75
N ILE A 120 -4.86 1.90 -5.19
CA ILE A 120 -4.74 1.27 -3.87
C ILE A 120 -3.45 1.76 -3.18
N MET A 121 -3.51 1.94 -1.86
CA MET A 121 -2.32 2.09 -1.03
C MET A 121 -2.39 1.12 0.14
N TYR A 122 -1.24 0.61 0.56
CA TYR A 122 -1.13 -0.21 1.75
C TYR A 122 0.24 -0.10 2.41
N ILE A 123 0.31 -0.47 3.69
CA ILE A 123 1.57 -0.56 4.44
C ILE A 123 1.97 -2.02 4.63
N TYR A 124 3.05 -2.36 3.95
CA TYR A 124 3.75 -3.62 4.08
C TYR A 124 4.68 -3.64 5.31
N ILE A 125 4.81 -4.81 5.91
CA ILE A 125 5.61 -5.07 7.10
C ILE A 125 6.72 -6.07 6.74
N SER A 126 7.97 -5.72 7.06
CA SER A 126 9.09 -6.66 7.02
C SER A 126 9.38 -7.18 8.43
N PRO A 127 9.50 -8.51 8.66
CA PRO A 127 9.43 -9.59 7.66
C PRO A 127 8.01 -9.83 7.11
N ARG A 128 7.92 -10.42 5.90
CA ARG A 128 6.72 -10.62 5.05
C ARG A 128 5.58 -11.35 5.77
N TYR A 129 4.84 -10.68 6.65
CA TYR A 129 3.72 -11.27 7.40
C TYR A 129 2.60 -11.76 6.48
N GLU A 130 2.42 -11.13 5.33
CA GLU A 130 1.46 -11.55 4.33
C GLU A 130 1.82 -12.91 3.71
N ILE A 131 3.09 -13.17 3.43
CA ILE A 131 3.53 -14.50 2.97
C ILE A 131 3.32 -15.54 4.07
N ALA A 132 3.62 -15.18 5.32
CA ALA A 132 3.38 -16.06 6.45
C ALA A 132 1.90 -16.40 6.61
N TYR A 133 1.03 -15.40 6.45
CA TYR A 133 -0.40 -15.53 6.54
C TYR A 133 -0.99 -16.35 5.38
N GLU A 134 -0.55 -16.10 4.15
CA GLU A 134 -1.06 -16.75 2.93
C GLU A 134 -0.55 -18.18 2.79
N GLU A 135 0.76 -18.38 2.95
CA GLU A 135 1.40 -19.65 2.65
C GLU A 135 1.74 -20.47 3.90
N GLY A 136 1.46 -19.95 5.11
CA GLY A 136 1.86 -20.60 6.37
C GLY A 136 3.37 -20.61 6.61
N ARG A 137 4.13 -19.77 5.88
CA ARG A 137 5.59 -19.68 6.00
C ARG A 137 5.98 -18.88 7.24
N THR A 138 6.47 -19.53 8.28
CA THR A 138 7.28 -18.82 9.28
C THR A 138 8.74 -18.75 8.78
N PRO A 139 9.56 -17.78 9.20
CA PRO A 139 11.01 -17.82 8.96
C PRO A 139 11.66 -19.15 9.38
N GLU A 140 11.02 -19.88 10.29
CA GLU A 140 11.48 -21.14 10.87
C GLU A 140 10.94 -22.40 10.14
N THR A 141 9.84 -22.31 9.38
CA THR A 141 9.21 -23.44 8.67
C THR A 141 8.95 -23.11 7.21
N ILE A 142 9.89 -23.45 6.34
CA ILE A 142 9.73 -23.32 4.89
C ILE A 142 8.94 -24.54 4.38
N THR A 143 7.62 -24.47 4.37
CA THR A 143 6.78 -25.39 3.58
C THR A 143 6.47 -24.71 2.25
N TYR A 144 7.08 -25.19 1.18
CA TYR A 144 6.77 -24.71 -0.17
C TYR A 144 5.37 -25.23 -0.59
N TYR A 145 4.51 -24.33 -1.07
CA TYR A 145 3.27 -24.58 -1.82
C TYR A 145 2.02 -25.11 -1.08
N ASP A 146 2.14 -25.59 0.16
CA ASP A 146 0.99 -26.03 0.97
C ASP A 146 0.67 -25.04 2.10
N SER A 147 -0.30 -24.14 1.85
CA SER A 147 -0.82 -23.26 2.90
C SER A 147 -1.54 -24.07 3.98
N LYS A 148 -1.30 -23.74 5.24
CA LYS A 148 -2.07 -24.26 6.38
C LYS A 148 -3.18 -23.32 6.82
N ASN A 149 -3.33 -22.15 6.21
CA ASN A 149 -4.35 -21.18 6.58
C ASN A 149 -5.71 -21.61 5.99
N PRO A 150 -6.69 -22.01 6.83
CA PRO A 150 -7.97 -22.53 6.32
C PRO A 150 -8.77 -21.49 5.55
N ASN A 151 -8.64 -20.20 5.87
CA ASN A 151 -9.30 -19.14 5.12
C ASN A 151 -8.63 -18.94 3.75
N PHE A 152 -7.31 -19.10 3.68
CA PHE A 152 -6.59 -19.08 2.41
C PHE A 152 -6.99 -20.25 1.50
N LEU A 153 -7.06 -21.46 2.08
CA LEU A 153 -7.46 -22.65 1.34
C LEU A 153 -8.90 -22.55 0.81
N LYS A 154 -9.86 -22.13 1.64
CA LYS A 154 -11.25 -21.92 1.22
C LYS A 154 -11.36 -20.94 0.05
N LEU A 155 -10.63 -19.83 0.09
CA LEU A 155 -10.62 -18.85 -1.00
C LEU A 155 -10.00 -19.43 -2.28
N LYS A 156 -8.91 -20.19 -2.18
CA LYS A 156 -8.29 -20.88 -3.33
C LYS A 156 -9.25 -21.87 -4.00
N GLU A 157 -10.12 -22.53 -3.23
CA GLU A 157 -11.15 -23.44 -3.75
C GLU A 157 -12.26 -22.72 -4.54
N THR A 158 -12.49 -21.42 -4.32
CA THR A 158 -13.52 -20.65 -5.04
C THR A 158 -13.15 -20.28 -6.49
N GLY A 159 -11.93 -20.58 -6.92
CA GLY A 159 -11.44 -20.23 -8.26
C GLY A 159 -11.11 -18.75 -8.44
N VAL A 160 -11.15 -17.96 -7.37
CA VAL A 160 -10.74 -16.56 -7.34
C VAL A 160 -9.25 -16.46 -7.66
N GLN A 161 -8.89 -15.57 -8.58
CA GLN A 161 -7.49 -15.29 -8.88
C GLN A 161 -6.84 -14.62 -7.67
N ILE A 162 -5.64 -15.07 -7.31
CA ILE A 162 -4.95 -14.63 -6.09
C ILE A 162 -3.97 -13.51 -6.45
N GLY A 163 -4.09 -12.39 -5.74
CA GLY A 163 -3.17 -11.25 -5.85
C GLY A 163 -3.93 -9.94 -5.67
N MET A 164 -3.23 -8.88 -5.26
CA MET A 164 -3.87 -7.60 -4.92
C MET A 164 -4.67 -6.96 -6.07
N LEU A 165 -4.48 -7.45 -7.30
CA LEU A 165 -5.04 -6.88 -8.52
C LEU A 165 -5.86 -7.87 -9.35
N TYR A 166 -6.14 -9.06 -8.80
CA TYR A 166 -7.14 -9.98 -9.35
C TYR A 166 -8.04 -10.54 -8.22
N ASP A 167 -9.34 -10.31 -8.40
CA ASP A 167 -10.57 -10.78 -7.74
C ASP A 167 -10.73 -10.95 -6.20
N ALA A 168 -9.67 -10.96 -5.38
CA ALA A 168 -9.83 -10.86 -3.92
C ALA A 168 -8.69 -10.13 -3.20
N LEU A 169 -9.09 -9.33 -2.22
CA LEU A 169 -8.17 -8.77 -1.22
C LEU A 169 -7.77 -9.86 -0.23
N PHE A 170 -6.72 -10.59 -0.58
CA PHE A 170 -6.35 -11.82 0.09
C PHE A 170 -5.75 -11.61 1.48
N THR A 171 -4.96 -10.55 1.65
CA THR A 171 -4.36 -10.17 2.92
C THR A 171 -4.56 -8.68 3.16
N LEU A 172 -5.19 -8.34 4.29
CA LEU A 172 -5.30 -6.97 4.75
C LEU A 172 -3.95 -6.53 5.32
N SER A 173 -3.50 -5.37 4.87
CA SER A 173 -2.41 -4.65 5.53
C SER A 173 -2.95 -3.83 6.71
N SER A 174 -2.06 -3.40 7.61
CA SER A 174 -2.41 -2.60 8.81
C SER A 174 -3.16 -1.31 8.47
N VAL A 175 -2.77 -0.70 7.36
CA VAL A 175 -3.31 0.55 6.84
C VAL A 175 -3.53 0.36 5.35
N MET A 176 -4.70 0.77 4.86
CA MET A 176 -5.07 0.65 3.46
C MET A 176 -5.89 1.84 2.96
N TYR A 177 -5.74 2.16 1.68
CA TYR A 177 -6.61 3.05 0.92
C TYR A 177 -7.13 2.31 -0.31
N PHE A 178 -8.40 2.48 -0.62
CA PHE A 178 -9.04 1.97 -1.83
C PHE A 178 -9.68 3.16 -2.55
N ASN A 179 -9.36 3.38 -3.82
CA ASN A 179 -10.14 4.32 -4.62
C ASN A 179 -11.54 3.76 -4.90
N GLU A 180 -12.42 4.56 -5.52
CA GLU A 180 -13.79 4.13 -5.84
C GLU A 180 -13.85 2.82 -6.66
N GLU A 181 -13.11 2.74 -7.76
CA GLU A 181 -13.08 1.54 -8.63
C GLU A 181 -12.62 0.29 -7.85
N CYS A 182 -11.55 0.44 -7.06
CA CYS A 182 -10.98 -0.62 -6.23
C CYS A 182 -11.95 -1.07 -5.14
N TYR A 183 -12.60 -0.11 -4.48
CA TYR A 183 -13.61 -0.36 -3.46
C TYR A 183 -14.77 -1.16 -4.04
N GLU A 184 -15.38 -0.72 -5.15
CA GLU A 184 -16.51 -1.41 -5.76
C GLU A 184 -16.15 -2.82 -6.24
N LYS A 185 -14.93 -3.00 -6.74
CA LYS A 185 -14.44 -4.31 -7.19
C LYS A 185 -14.22 -5.27 -6.02
N LEU A 186 -13.57 -4.83 -4.95
CA LEU A 186 -13.10 -5.70 -3.86
C LEU A 186 -14.06 -5.75 -2.67
N ILE A 187 -14.64 -4.62 -2.28
CA ILE A 187 -15.48 -4.45 -1.09
C ILE A 187 -16.92 -4.20 -1.55
N LYS A 188 -17.69 -5.28 -1.68
CA LYS A 188 -19.09 -5.26 -2.17
C LYS A 188 -20.12 -4.84 -1.10
N VAL A 189 -19.65 -4.20 -0.02
CA VAL A 189 -20.49 -3.66 1.06
C VAL A 189 -20.72 -2.17 0.81
N PRO A 190 -21.95 -1.64 0.89
CA PRO A 190 -22.19 -0.21 0.77
C PRO A 190 -21.41 0.59 1.82
N LYS A 191 -20.79 1.72 1.46
CA LYS A 191 -19.95 2.53 2.37
C LYS A 191 -20.63 2.89 3.69
N LYS A 192 -21.91 3.25 3.65
CA LYS A 192 -22.69 3.57 4.86
C LYS A 192 -22.81 2.38 5.80
N GLU A 193 -22.97 1.18 5.25
CA GLU A 193 -22.99 -0.05 6.02
C GLU A 193 -21.60 -0.41 6.52
N LEU A 194 -20.57 -0.27 5.68
CA LEU A 194 -19.20 -0.52 6.07
C LEU A 194 -18.78 0.33 7.27
N LEU A 195 -19.10 1.63 7.27
CA LEU A 195 -18.82 2.52 8.41
C LEU A 195 -19.40 1.99 9.72
N LYS A 196 -20.66 1.51 9.70
CA LYS A 196 -21.29 0.89 10.88
C LYS A 196 -20.60 -0.41 11.30
N ARG A 197 -20.19 -1.24 10.33
CA ARG A 197 -19.52 -2.51 10.62
C ARG A 197 -18.15 -2.30 11.27
N LEU A 198 -17.45 -1.23 10.89
CA LEU A 198 -16.11 -0.87 11.37
C LEU A 198 -16.11 0.04 12.61
N GLU A 199 -17.25 0.64 12.98
CA GLU A 199 -17.38 1.53 14.13
C GLU A 199 -16.92 0.86 15.43
N GLY A 200 -16.05 1.55 16.17
CA GLY A 200 -15.46 1.04 17.41
C GLY A 200 -14.46 -0.12 17.24
N LYS A 201 -14.20 -0.57 16.00
CA LYS A 201 -13.27 -1.68 15.70
C LYS A 201 -12.04 -1.20 14.95
N ALA A 202 -12.22 -0.50 13.84
CA ALA A 202 -11.12 0.12 13.11
C ALA A 202 -10.57 1.33 13.90
N LYS A 203 -9.27 1.59 13.81
CA LYS A 203 -8.63 2.73 14.46
C LYS A 203 -9.04 4.05 13.84
N LYS A 204 -9.19 4.06 12.52
CA LYS A 204 -9.66 5.23 11.76
C LYS A 204 -10.27 4.78 10.46
N VAL A 205 -11.37 5.42 10.07
CA VAL A 205 -11.97 5.28 8.75
C VAL A 205 -12.26 6.69 8.23
N LEU A 206 -11.73 7.03 7.06
CA LEU A 206 -12.00 8.29 6.38
C LEU A 206 -12.62 8.02 5.01
N LEU A 207 -13.78 8.63 4.77
CA LEU A 207 -14.30 8.80 3.42
C LEU A 207 -13.59 10.01 2.80
N LEU A 208 -12.81 9.75 1.76
CA LEU A 208 -12.14 10.77 0.97
C LEU A 208 -12.95 11.01 -0.32
N GLU A 209 -12.68 12.12 -1.01
CA GLU A 209 -13.37 12.45 -2.26
C GLU A 209 -13.25 11.33 -3.31
N ARG A 210 -12.10 10.64 -3.33
CA ARG A 210 -11.74 9.65 -4.36
C ARG A 210 -11.69 8.21 -3.86
N GLY A 211 -12.06 7.96 -2.61
CA GLY A 211 -11.95 6.63 -2.04
C GLY A 211 -12.17 6.56 -0.54
N ILE A 212 -11.72 5.47 0.06
CA ILE A 212 -11.79 5.23 1.50
C ILE A 212 -10.42 4.87 2.05
N TYR A 213 -10.07 5.48 3.18
CA TYR A 213 -8.85 5.20 3.91
C TYR A 213 -9.19 4.54 5.25
N ILE A 214 -8.51 3.44 5.57
CA ILE A 214 -8.78 2.62 6.75
C ILE A 214 -7.46 2.30 7.47
N ILE A 215 -7.43 2.57 8.77
CA ILE A 215 -6.41 2.08 9.69
C ILE A 215 -7.04 0.94 10.49
N PHE A 216 -6.65 -0.29 10.17
CA PHE A 216 -7.08 -1.49 10.91
C PHE A 216 -6.24 -1.67 12.18
N ASN A 217 -4.95 -1.37 12.10
CA ASN A 217 -4.01 -1.42 13.22
C ASN A 217 -2.96 -0.31 13.06
N ASP A 218 -2.69 0.43 14.14
CA ASP A 218 -1.75 1.56 14.17
C ASP A 218 -0.44 1.25 14.89
N LYS A 219 -0.21 0.01 15.35
CA LYS A 219 1.03 -0.36 16.03
C LYS A 219 2.20 -0.42 15.06
N ALA A 220 3.21 0.39 15.33
CA ALA A 220 4.47 0.39 14.56
C ALA A 220 5.23 -0.94 14.69
N ASP A 221 4.97 -1.71 15.74
CA ASP A 221 5.62 -2.96 16.12
C ASP A 221 4.64 -4.13 16.23
N ILE A 222 3.52 -4.08 15.49
CA ILE A 222 2.51 -5.15 15.43
C ILE A 222 3.16 -6.54 15.32
N SER A 223 2.71 -7.47 16.16
CA SER A 223 3.16 -8.87 16.09
C SER A 223 2.50 -9.63 14.94
N TYR A 224 3.01 -10.82 14.63
CA TYR A 224 2.36 -11.66 13.61
C TYR A 224 0.98 -12.16 14.07
N GLU A 225 0.84 -12.49 15.35
CA GLU A 225 -0.43 -12.91 15.94
C GLU A 225 -1.48 -11.80 15.86
N GLU A 226 -1.08 -10.56 16.18
CA GLU A 226 -1.95 -9.39 16.04
C GLU A 226 -2.32 -9.11 14.57
N PHE A 227 -1.38 -9.36 13.64
CA PHE A 227 -1.64 -9.24 12.20
C PHE A 227 -2.65 -10.30 11.70
N VAL A 228 -2.58 -11.53 12.21
CA VAL A 228 -3.54 -12.60 11.93
C VAL A 228 -4.91 -12.24 12.51
N GLU A 229 -4.98 -11.86 13.79
CA GLU A 229 -6.23 -11.46 14.46
C GLU A 229 -6.91 -10.30 13.74
N MET A 230 -6.13 -9.29 13.32
CA MET A 230 -6.62 -8.18 12.50
C MET A 230 -7.26 -8.69 11.21
N ASN A 231 -6.57 -9.55 10.47
CA ASN A 231 -7.09 -10.11 9.22
C ASN A 231 -8.40 -10.89 9.43
N GLU A 232 -8.45 -11.76 10.44
CA GLU A 232 -9.62 -12.57 10.75
C GLU A 232 -10.81 -11.73 11.24
N THR A 233 -10.54 -10.64 11.96
CA THR A 233 -11.57 -9.72 12.45
C THR A 233 -12.18 -8.89 11.32
N PHE A 234 -11.34 -8.32 10.44
CA PHE A 234 -11.81 -7.32 9.48
C PHE A 234 -12.32 -7.89 8.16
N LYS A 235 -11.86 -9.08 7.72
CA LYS A 235 -12.33 -9.67 6.46
C LYS A 235 -13.85 -9.92 6.42
N PRO A 236 -14.50 -10.51 7.44
CA PRO A 236 -15.96 -10.64 7.47
C PRO A 236 -16.67 -9.29 7.46
N LEU A 237 -16.12 -8.29 8.17
CA LEU A 237 -16.71 -6.95 8.23
C LEU A 237 -16.70 -6.26 6.87
N LEU A 238 -15.65 -6.49 6.07
CA LEU A 238 -15.53 -6.01 4.70
C LEU A 238 -16.33 -6.86 3.69
N GLY A 239 -16.90 -8.00 4.11
CA GLY A 239 -17.61 -8.92 3.22
C GLY A 239 -16.70 -9.65 2.24
N LEU A 240 -15.45 -9.90 2.65
CA LEU A 240 -14.44 -10.60 1.83
C LEU A 240 -14.48 -12.12 1.98
N ILE A 241 -15.13 -12.62 3.04
CA ILE A 241 -15.36 -14.04 3.35
C ILE A 241 -16.75 -14.24 3.95
#